data_AF-A0A2G9U8E4-F1
#
_entry.id   AF-A0A2G9U8E4-F1
#
_cell.length_a   1.000
_cell.length_b   1.000
_cell.length_c   1.000
_cell.angle_alpha   90.00
_cell.angle_beta   90.00
_cell.angle_gamma   90.00
#
_symmetry.space_group_name_H-M   'P 1'
#
loop_
_entity.id
_entity.type
_entity.pdbx_description
1 polymer ?
#
loop_
_entity_poly.entity_id
_entity_poly.type
_entity_poly.pdbx_seq_one_letter_code
_entity_poly.pdbx_strand_id
1 'polypeptide(L)' 'MGEYGCNVCNEEYSALDEKRTPRVLTGCGHTICQGCAQAICKPGVSHIICPFDRVSTPVARGKLL' A
#
# COMPACT_ATOMS: atom_id res chain seq x y z
N MET A 1 4.14 -16.53 13.48
CA MET A 1 3.59 -15.69 12.39
C MET A 1 4.09 -14.29 12.65
N GLY A 2 4.98 -13.77 11.82
CA GLY A 2 5.53 -12.42 12.04
C GLY A 2 4.44 -11.37 11.88
N GLU A 3 4.25 -10.51 12.88
CA GLU A 3 3.27 -9.40 12.87
C GLU A 3 3.67 -8.24 11.94
N TYR A 4 4.68 -8.44 11.08
CA TYR A 4 5.37 -7.40 10.32
C TYR A 4 5.28 -7.61 8.80
N GLY A 5 4.18 -8.21 8.31
CA GLY A 5 4.00 -8.55 6.90
C GLY A 5 2.80 -7.88 6.24
N CYS A 6 2.83 -7.80 4.91
CA CYS A 6 1.72 -7.30 4.11
C CYS A 6 0.63 -8.38 3.98
N ASN A 7 -0.55 -8.15 4.54
CA ASN A 7 -1.68 -9.10 4.47
C ASN A 7 -2.30 -9.28 3.06
N VAL A 8 -1.79 -8.56 2.05
CA VAL A 8 -2.25 -8.70 0.65
C VAL A 8 -1.39 -9.71 -0.10
N CYS A 9 -0.07 -9.66 0.03
CA CYS A 9 0.85 -10.58 -0.66
C CYS A 9 1.52 -11.60 0.26
N ASN A 10 1.29 -11.52 1.58
CA ASN A 10 1.88 -12.35 2.63
C ASN A 10 3.41 -12.30 2.74
N GLU A 11 4.03 -11.27 2.17
CA GLU A 11 5.47 -11.02 2.27
C GLU A 11 5.79 -10.14 3.49
N GLU A 12 6.94 -10.39 4.12
CA GLU A 12 7.44 -9.56 5.20
C GLU A 12 7.81 -8.15 4.72
N TYR A 13 7.53 -7.13 5.52
CA TYR A 13 7.99 -5.79 5.24
C TYR A 13 9.51 -5.70 5.32
N SER A 14 10.10 -4.79 4.53
CA SER A 14 11.54 -4.53 4.54
C SER A 14 11.80 -3.06 4.29
N ALA A 15 12.73 -2.48 5.04
CA ALA A 15 13.24 -1.12 4.80
C ALA A 15 14.31 -1.09 3.70
N LEU A 16 14.86 -2.25 3.32
CA LEU A 16 15.91 -2.37 2.30
C LEU A 16 15.35 -2.61 0.90
N ASP A 17 14.15 -3.21 0.81
CA ASP A 17 13.45 -3.47 -0.44
C ASP A 17 12.28 -2.50 -0.57
N GLU A 18 12.39 -1.56 -1.52
CA GLU A 18 11.38 -0.54 -1.77
C GLU A 18 9.98 -1.14 -2.01
N LYS A 19 9.87 -2.31 -2.67
CA LYS A 19 8.57 -2.95 -2.92
C LYS A 19 7.93 -3.48 -1.64
N ARG A 20 8.74 -3.80 -0.64
CA ARG A 20 8.33 -4.30 0.68
C ARG A 20 8.24 -3.18 1.72
N THR A 21 8.47 -1.91 1.36
CA THR A 21 8.26 -0.78 2.26
C THR A 21 6.77 -0.66 2.63
N PRO A 22 6.41 -0.60 3.92
CA PRO A 22 5.03 -0.45 4.37
C PRO A 22 4.50 0.96 4.09
N ARG A 23 3.33 1.05 3.46
CA ARG A 23 2.61 2.29 3.15
C ARG A 23 1.25 2.28 3.82
N VAL A 24 0.97 3.34 4.59
CA VAL A 24 -0.32 3.53 5.26
C VAL A 24 -1.28 4.23 4.31
N LEU A 25 -2.44 3.63 4.09
CA LEU A 25 -3.55 4.26 3.36
C LEU A 25 -4.22 5.28 4.27
N THR A 26 -3.92 6.57 4.10
CA THR A 26 -4.37 7.64 5.00
C THR A 26 -5.89 7.80 5.09
N GLY A 27 -6.66 7.27 4.13
CA GLY A 27 -8.11 7.26 4.19
C GLY A 27 -8.69 6.34 5.27
N CYS A 28 -7.97 5.28 5.68
CA CYS A 28 -8.48 4.32 6.67
C CYS A 28 -7.47 3.77 7.68
N GLY A 29 -6.17 4.08 7.52
CA GLY A 29 -5.12 3.64 8.44
C GLY A 29 -4.59 2.22 8.20
N HIS A 30 -5.14 1.47 7.24
CA HIS A 30 -4.60 0.16 6.87
C HIS A 30 -3.25 0.28 6.17
N THR A 31 -2.37 -0.69 6.43
CA THR A 31 -1.01 -0.73 5.87
C THR A 31 -0.89 -1.84 4.83
N ILE A 32 -0.30 -1.51 3.67
CA ILE A 32 0.07 -2.46 2.61
C ILE A 32 1.51 -2.18 2.16
N CYS A 33 2.18 -3.10 1.47
CA CYS A 33 3.51 -2.80 0.92
C CYS A 33 3.41 -1.92 -0.33
N GLN A 34 4.47 -1.18 -0.66
CA GLN A 34 4.54 -0.34 -1.85
C GLN A 34 4.28 -1.13 -3.14
N GLY A 35 4.76 -2.38 -3.24
CA GLY A 35 4.49 -3.23 -4.40
C GLY A 35 2.99 -3.49 -4.58
N CYS A 36 2.27 -3.78 -3.51
CA CYS A 36 0.81 -3.92 -3.55
C CYS A 36 0.13 -2.58 -3.88
N ALA A 37 0.60 -1.47 -3.30
CA ALA A 37 0.05 -0.14 -3.59
C ALA A 37 0.17 0.21 -5.08
N GLN A 38 1.33 -0.07 -5.70
CA GLN A 38 1.57 0.13 -7.13
C GLN A 38 0.72 -0.81 -8.00
N ALA A 39 0.56 -2.07 -7.59
CA ALA A 39 -0.26 -3.04 -8.32
C ALA A 39 -1.75 -2.65 -8.33
N ILE A 40 -2.25 -2.07 -7.23
CA ILE A 40 -3.63 -1.61 -7.10
C ILE A 40 -3.82 -0.26 -7.82
N CYS A 41 -2.87 0.65 -7.69
CA CYS A 41 -2.91 1.98 -8.32
C CYS A 41 -2.55 1.90 -9.82
N LYS A 42 -3.56 1.60 -10.65
CA LYS A 42 -3.38 1.53 -12.11
C LYS A 42 -2.96 2.88 -12.72
N PRO A 43 -2.21 2.89 -13.84
CA PRO A 43 -1.90 4.11 -14.57
C PRO A 43 -3.15 4.93 -14.89
N GLY A 44 -3.12 6.23 -14.61
CA GLY A 44 -4.26 7.14 -14.83
C GLY A 44 -5.27 7.19 -13.67
N VAL A 45 -5.13 6.34 -12.64
CA VAL A 45 -5.94 6.40 -11.43
C VAL A 45 -5.22 7.23 -10.36
N SER A 46 -5.93 8.15 -9.73
CA SER A 46 -5.41 9.07 -8.71
C SER A 46 -5.78 8.67 -7.27
N HIS A 47 -6.24 7.44 -7.06
CA HIS A 47 -6.64 6.91 -5.75
C HIS A 47 -6.40 5.40 -5.68
N ILE A 48 -6.25 4.90 -4.45
CA ILE A 48 -6.23 3.47 -4.12
C ILE A 48 -7.51 3.15 -3.37
N ILE A 49 -8.20 2.09 -3.78
CA ILE A 49 -9.27 1.50 -3.00
C ILE A 49 -8.65 0.47 -2.06
N CYS A 50 -8.82 0.67 -0.76
CA CYS A 50 -8.30 -0.23 0.26
C CYS A 50 -8.83 -1.66 0.07
N PRO A 51 -7.98 -2.69 0.06
CA PRO A 51 -8.43 -4.08 -0.13
C PRO A 51 -9.17 -4.65 1.09
N PHE A 52 -9.11 -4.00 2.26
CA PHE A 52 -9.70 -4.48 3.50
C PHE A 52 -11.12 -3.93 3.73
N ASP A 53 -11.28 -2.62 3.63
CA ASP A 53 -12.52 -1.88 3.97
C ASP A 53 -13.10 -1.07 2.80
N ARG A 54 -12.43 -1.10 1.63
CA ARG A 54 -12.84 -0.41 0.40
C ARG A 54 -12.87 1.12 0.51
N VAL A 55 -12.25 1.71 1.53
CA VAL A 55 -12.12 3.16 1.64
C VAL A 55 -11.17 3.68 0.57
N SER A 56 -11.56 4.76 -0.11
CA SER A 56 -10.75 5.41 -1.15
C SER A 56 -9.72 6.34 -0.51
N THR A 57 -8.45 6.13 -0.86
CA THR A 57 -7.33 6.97 -0.46
C THR A 57 -6.75 7.67 -1.70
N PRO A 58 -6.80 9.01 -1.79
CA PRO A 58 -6.17 9.75 -2.88
C PRO A 58 -4.65 9.53 -2.90
N VAL A 59 -4.07 9.34 -4.08
CA VAL A 59 -2.62 9.26 -4.28
C VAL A 59 -2.13 10.61 -4.79
N ALA A 60 -1.31 11.30 -4.00
CA ALA A 60 -0.74 12.57 -4.42
C ALA A 60 0.24 12.33 -5.58
N ARG A 61 -0.12 12.79 -6.78
CA ARG A 61 0.73 12.75 -7.97
C ARG A 61 1.95 13.67 -7.75
N GLY A 62 3.02 13.13 -7.18
CA GLY A 62 4.28 13.86 -6.96
C GLY A 62 4.92 13.69 -5.58
N LYS A 63 4.27 13.00 -4.64
CA LYS A 63 4.94 12.48 -3.45
C LYS A 63 4.72 10.99 -3.43
N LEU A 64 5.73 10.27 -3.88
CA LEU A 64 5.89 8.86 -3.54
C LEU A 64 5.61 8.74 -2.04
N LEU A 65 4.77 7.77 -1.73
CA LEU A 65 4.50 7.31 -0.38
C LEU A 65 5.79 7.19 0.42
#